data_AF-A0A357VFN7-F1
#
_entry.id   AF-A0A357VFN7-F1
#
_cell.length_a   1.000
_cell.length_b   1.000
_cell.length_c   1.000
_cell.angle_alpha   90.00
_cell.angle_beta   90.00
_cell.angle_gamma   90.00
#
_symmetry.space_group_name_H-M   'P 1'
#
loop_
_entity.id
_entity.type
_entity.pdbx_description
1 polymer ?
#
loop_
_entity_poly.entity_id
_entity_poly.type
_entity_poly.pdbx_seq_one_letter_code
_entity_poly.pdbx_strand_id
1 'polypeptide(L)'
;MKDLRTRVAYLQGLVAGLQLEDSKEGRVLKEIISLLEDVAEAIHHLHEDYEELEEYLEDIDEDLYDLEKEAYADDLEDEEEDEREEDEEGDYVEVECPQCHEIVCFDADVVDDDEVVEVTCPNCNAVVFVNEEDREGPADQEKGEQSDTEDI
;
A
#
# COMPACT_ATOMS: atom_id res chain seq x y z
N MET A 1 2.90 -1.94 28.63
CA MET A 1 2.29 -0.71 29.19
C MET A 1 2.46 -0.52 30.70
N LYS A 2 2.28 -1.58 31.53
CA LYS A 2 2.45 -1.51 33.00
C LYS A 2 3.81 -0.95 33.46
N ASP A 3 4.85 -1.07 32.65
CA ASP A 3 6.17 -0.52 32.95
C ASP A 3 6.23 1.01 32.96
N LEU A 4 5.47 1.71 32.12
CA LEU A 4 5.59 3.18 32.02
C LEU A 4 4.98 3.86 33.27
N ARG A 5 3.76 3.47 33.65
CA ARG A 5 3.12 3.93 34.91
C ARG A 5 3.99 3.59 36.13
N THR A 6 4.55 2.38 36.19
CA THR A 6 5.43 1.96 37.29
C THR A 6 6.69 2.83 37.36
N ARG A 7 7.28 3.17 36.22
CA ARG A 7 8.46 4.04 36.14
C ARG A 7 8.14 5.49 36.53
N VAL A 8 6.97 6.02 36.14
CA VAL A 8 6.52 7.35 36.57
C VAL A 8 6.29 7.38 38.08
N ALA A 9 5.62 6.37 38.65
CA ALA A 9 5.42 6.24 40.10
C ALA A 9 6.75 6.12 40.86
N TYR A 10 7.73 5.40 40.29
CA TYR A 10 9.09 5.33 40.86
C TYR A 10 9.78 6.69 40.88
N LEU A 11 9.67 7.48 39.80
CA LEU A 11 10.20 8.85 39.74
C LEU A 11 9.52 9.79 40.74
N GLN A 12 8.20 9.68 40.91
CA GLN A 12 7.46 10.41 41.96
C GLN A 12 8.01 10.12 43.35
N GLY A 13 8.23 8.84 43.67
CA GLY A 13 8.81 8.42 44.95
C GLY A 13 10.23 8.94 45.16
N LEU A 14 11.06 8.92 44.11
CA LEU A 14 12.42 9.46 44.14
C LEU A 14 12.44 10.97 44.42
N VAL A 15 11.59 11.74 43.74
CA VAL A 15 11.52 13.19 43.91
C VAL A 15 10.95 13.57 45.28
N ALA A 16 9.98 12.82 45.81
CA ALA A 16 9.50 13.00 47.17
C ALA A 16 10.61 12.76 48.23
N GLY A 17 11.52 11.82 47.98
CA GLY A 17 12.67 11.56 48.85
C GLY A 17 13.76 12.64 48.84
N LEU A 18 13.80 13.48 47.81
CA LEU A 18 14.81 14.54 47.65
C LEU A 18 14.47 15.84 48.40
N GLN A 19 13.26 15.97 48.96
CA GLN A 19 12.82 17.15 49.73
C GLN A 19 13.00 18.49 48.98
N LEU A 20 12.87 18.47 47.65
CA LEU A 20 13.03 19.65 46.78
C LEU A 20 11.76 20.50 46.68
N GLU A 21 10.77 20.27 47.54
CA GLU A 21 9.40 20.76 47.42
C GLU A 21 9.30 22.30 47.34
N ASP A 22 10.24 23.01 47.96
CA ASP A 22 10.27 24.47 48.00
C ASP A 22 11.21 25.13 46.99
N SER A 23 12.01 24.35 46.23
CA SER A 23 12.89 24.90 45.21
C SER A 23 12.14 25.17 43.89
N LYS A 24 12.64 26.14 43.11
CA LYS A 24 12.05 26.43 41.78
C LYS A 24 12.21 25.22 40.86
N GLU A 25 13.33 24.52 40.98
CA GLU A 25 13.68 23.32 40.25
C GLU A 25 12.76 22.15 40.63
N GLY A 26 12.43 21.98 41.91
CA GLY A 26 11.53 20.92 42.38
C GLY A 26 10.09 21.11 41.91
N ARG A 27 9.62 22.36 41.79
CA ARG A 27 8.32 22.66 41.17
C ARG A 27 8.29 22.26 39.70
N VAL A 28 9.32 22.61 38.94
CA VAL A 28 9.42 22.21 37.52
C VAL A 28 9.46 20.69 37.37
N LEU A 29 10.24 19.99 38.21
CA LEU A 29 10.30 18.53 38.18
C LEU A 29 8.95 17.87 38.50
N LYS A 30 8.18 18.41 39.44
CA LYS A 30 6.82 17.91 39.73
C LYS A 30 5.89 18.06 38.54
N GLU A 31 5.89 19.23 37.88
CA GLU A 31 5.07 19.44 36.69
C GLU A 31 5.48 18.51 35.55
N ILE A 32 6.79 18.30 35.33
CA ILE A 32 7.27 17.33 34.32
C ILE A 32 6.77 15.92 34.64
N ILE A 33 6.84 15.50 35.90
CA ILE A 33 6.40 14.18 36.30
C ILE A 33 4.87 14.03 36.16
N SER A 34 4.09 15.07 36.46
CA SER A 34 2.65 15.09 36.22
C SER A 34 2.34 14.92 34.73
N LEU A 35 3.03 15.67 33.86
CA LEU A 35 2.86 15.52 32.41
C LEU A 35 3.23 14.12 31.92
N LEU A 36 4.25 13.49 32.51
CA LEU A 36 4.62 12.10 32.18
C LEU A 36 3.56 11.10 32.64
N GLU A 37 2.84 11.38 33.73
CA GLU A 37 1.71 10.57 34.18
C GLU A 37 0.54 10.68 33.19
N ASP A 38 0.19 11.90 32.79
CA ASP A 38 -0.86 12.16 31.80
C ASP A 38 -0.54 11.46 30.46
N VAL A 39 0.72 11.52 30.02
CA VAL A 39 1.19 10.83 28.81
C VAL A 39 1.08 9.31 28.98
N ALA A 40 1.48 8.77 30.14
CA ALA A 40 1.38 7.33 30.37
C ALA A 40 -0.06 6.83 30.37
N GLU A 41 -1.00 7.64 30.88
CA GLU A 41 -2.43 7.34 30.86
C GLU A 41 -3.03 7.46 29.46
N ALA A 42 -2.68 8.52 28.71
CA ALA A 42 -3.12 8.68 27.32
C ALA A 42 -2.67 7.53 26.42
N ILE A 43 -1.42 7.05 26.57
CA ILE A 43 -0.95 5.87 25.82
C ILE A 43 -1.71 4.62 26.26
N HIS A 44 -2.13 4.52 27.54
CA HIS A 44 -2.88 3.37 28.03
C HIS A 44 -4.24 3.26 27.38
N HIS A 45 -4.97 4.37 27.33
CA HIS A 45 -6.25 4.42 26.62
C HIS A 45 -6.07 4.13 25.13
N LEU A 46 -5.03 4.69 24.50
CA LEU A 46 -4.75 4.37 23.10
C LEU A 46 -4.49 2.88 22.86
N HIS A 47 -3.86 2.19 23.81
CA HIS A 47 -3.63 0.75 23.71
C HIS A 47 -4.94 -0.05 23.89
N GLU A 48 -5.81 0.37 24.81
CA GLU A 48 -7.14 -0.23 24.98
C GLU A 48 -8.00 -0.05 23.71
N ASP A 49 -8.02 1.15 23.15
CA ASP A 49 -8.73 1.45 21.89
C ASP A 49 -8.18 0.61 20.72
N TYR A 50 -6.87 0.34 20.71
CA TYR A 50 -6.25 -0.50 19.68
C TYR A 50 -6.61 -1.98 19.84
N GLU A 51 -6.67 -2.48 21.08
CA GLU A 51 -7.13 -3.85 21.36
C GLU A 51 -8.60 -4.03 20.92
N GLU A 52 -9.47 -3.06 21.20
CA GLU A 52 -10.88 -3.08 20.73
C GLU A 52 -10.97 -3.04 19.20
N LEU A 53 -10.11 -2.27 18.54
CA LEU A 53 -10.06 -2.23 17.07
C LEU A 53 -9.57 -3.55 16.47
N GLU A 54 -8.62 -4.23 17.11
CA GLU A 54 -8.13 -5.55 16.69
C GLU A 54 -9.26 -6.57 16.74
N GLU A 55 -10.01 -6.62 17.85
CA GLU A 55 -11.21 -7.47 17.98
C GLU A 55 -12.25 -7.16 16.88
N TYR A 56 -12.53 -5.89 16.62
CA TYR A 56 -13.47 -5.49 15.57
C TYR A 56 -13.01 -5.89 14.16
N LEU A 57 -11.70 -5.87 13.89
CA LEU A 57 -11.15 -6.32 12.62
C LEU A 57 -11.22 -7.84 12.47
N GLU A 58 -11.00 -8.59 13.55
CA GLU A 58 -11.20 -10.04 13.57
C GLU A 58 -12.67 -10.40 13.27
N ASP A 59 -13.62 -9.67 13.85
CA ASP A 59 -15.06 -9.86 13.57
C ASP A 59 -15.37 -9.63 12.08
N ILE A 60 -14.80 -8.59 11.47
CA ILE A 60 -14.97 -8.33 10.03
C ILE A 60 -14.38 -9.46 9.18
N ASP A 61 -13.18 -9.94 9.54
CA ASP A 61 -12.52 -11.02 8.82
C ASP A 61 -13.35 -12.30 8.87
N GLU A 62 -13.92 -12.65 10.02
CA GLU A 62 -14.82 -13.79 10.19
C GLU A 62 -16.10 -13.62 9.34
N ASP A 63 -16.74 -12.45 9.38
CA ASP A 63 -17.94 -12.15 8.58
C ASP A 63 -17.65 -12.24 7.07
N LEU A 64 -16.50 -11.76 6.61
CA LEU A 64 -16.07 -11.84 5.21
C LEU A 64 -15.78 -13.28 4.81
N TYR A 65 -15.11 -14.05 5.67
CA TYR A 65 -14.85 -15.47 5.42
C TYR A 65 -16.14 -16.27 5.25
N ASP A 66 -17.15 -16.01 6.10
CA ASP A 66 -18.45 -16.64 5.98
C ASP A 66 -19.19 -16.22 4.69
N LEU A 67 -19.09 -14.94 4.30
CA LEU A 67 -19.65 -14.45 3.05
C LEU A 67 -18.97 -15.07 1.83
N GLU A 68 -17.65 -15.16 1.81
CA GLU A 68 -16.88 -15.83 0.75
C GLU A 68 -17.32 -17.28 0.65
N LYS A 69 -17.45 -17.98 1.78
CA LYS A 69 -17.93 -19.35 1.80
C LYS A 69 -19.34 -19.49 1.26
N GLU A 70 -20.26 -18.56 1.53
CA GLU A 70 -21.62 -18.59 0.97
C GLU A 70 -21.65 -18.23 -0.52
N ALA A 71 -20.87 -17.23 -0.94
CA ALA A 71 -20.84 -16.74 -2.31
C ALA A 71 -20.13 -17.70 -3.27
N TYR A 72 -19.07 -18.36 -2.81
CA TYR A 72 -18.28 -19.33 -3.57
C TYR A 72 -18.59 -20.79 -3.19
N ALA A 73 -19.64 -21.04 -2.39
CA ALA A 73 -20.07 -22.39 -1.99
C ALA A 73 -20.34 -23.30 -3.20
N ASP A 74 -20.88 -22.75 -4.29
CA ASP A 74 -21.27 -23.50 -5.49
C ASP A 74 -20.08 -23.79 -6.42
N ASP A 75 -18.92 -23.13 -6.25
CA ASP A 75 -17.69 -23.36 -7.04
C ASP A 75 -16.73 -24.37 -6.37
N LEU A 76 -17.00 -24.80 -5.13
CA LEU A 76 -16.12 -25.66 -4.32
C LEU A 76 -16.57 -27.14 -4.24
N GLU A 77 -17.61 -27.56 -4.97
CA GLU A 77 -18.06 -28.97 -4.98
C GLU A 77 -17.27 -29.88 -5.94
N ASP A 78 -16.26 -29.40 -6.68
CA ASP A 78 -15.57 -30.26 -7.68
C ASP A 78 -14.03 -30.23 -7.75
N GLU A 79 -13.27 -29.65 -6.80
CA GLU A 79 -11.79 -29.74 -6.86
C GLU A 79 -11.12 -30.11 -5.53
N GLU A 80 -10.85 -31.42 -5.40
CA GLU A 80 -9.76 -31.95 -4.60
C GLU A 80 -8.43 -31.36 -5.09
N GLU A 81 -7.57 -30.91 -4.17
CA GLU A 81 -6.12 -30.69 -4.36
C GLU A 81 -5.64 -30.54 -5.82
N ASP A 82 -5.75 -29.34 -6.41
CA ASP A 82 -4.87 -28.99 -7.52
C ASP A 82 -4.21 -27.63 -7.33
N GLU A 83 -2.97 -27.60 -7.80
CA GLU A 83 -1.96 -26.60 -7.65
C GLU A 83 -2.42 -25.28 -8.28
N ARG A 84 -2.36 -24.16 -7.53
CA ARG A 84 -2.29 -22.78 -8.04
C ARG A 84 -2.66 -22.61 -9.52
N GLU A 85 -3.95 -22.51 -9.82
CA GLU A 85 -4.37 -21.88 -11.07
C GLU A 85 -4.41 -20.37 -10.83
N GLU A 86 -3.21 -19.76 -10.82
CA GLU A 86 -3.06 -18.40 -11.35
C GLU A 86 -3.34 -18.50 -12.86
N ASP A 87 -4.58 -18.27 -13.29
CA ASP A 87 -4.98 -17.67 -14.58
C ASP A 87 -6.45 -18.01 -14.95
N GLU A 88 -7.40 -17.36 -14.28
CA GLU A 88 -8.68 -17.01 -14.91
C GLU A 88 -9.03 -15.52 -14.66
N GLU A 89 -8.02 -14.66 -14.55
CA GLU A 89 -8.20 -13.27 -14.92
C GLU A 89 -8.02 -13.22 -16.44
N GLY A 90 -9.11 -13.03 -17.18
CA GLY A 90 -9.11 -13.05 -18.65
C GLY A 90 -7.90 -12.32 -19.23
N ASP A 91 -7.23 -12.94 -20.20
CA ASP A 91 -5.94 -12.48 -20.74
C ASP A 91 -5.91 -10.95 -20.90
N TYR A 92 -5.19 -10.25 -20.03
CA TYR A 92 -4.98 -8.79 -20.12
C TYR A 92 -3.59 -8.49 -20.66
N VAL A 93 -3.49 -7.46 -21.51
CA VAL A 93 -2.24 -6.98 -22.09
C VAL A 93 -1.84 -5.66 -21.45
N GLU A 94 -0.65 -5.64 -20.85
CA GLU A 94 -0.05 -4.43 -20.28
C GLU A 94 0.94 -3.77 -21.26
N VAL A 95 0.72 -2.49 -21.56
CA VAL A 95 1.61 -1.70 -22.41
C VAL A 95 1.97 -0.39 -21.72
N GLU A 96 3.27 -0.08 -21.69
CA GLU A 96 3.76 1.20 -21.18
C GLU A 96 3.51 2.33 -22.19
N CYS A 97 2.86 3.41 -21.74
CA CYS A 97 2.61 4.57 -22.59
C CYS A 97 3.92 5.30 -22.95
N PRO A 98 4.24 5.53 -24.23
CA PRO A 98 5.51 6.15 -24.65
C PRO A 98 5.62 7.65 -24.31
N GLN A 99 4.53 8.32 -23.93
CA GLN A 99 4.53 9.75 -23.60
C GLN A 99 4.57 10.04 -22.10
N CYS A 100 3.85 9.27 -21.29
CA CYS A 100 3.72 9.52 -19.86
C CYS A 100 4.24 8.39 -18.97
N HIS A 101 4.68 7.28 -19.56
CA HIS A 101 5.20 6.09 -18.86
C HIS A 101 4.23 5.44 -17.89
N GLU A 102 2.93 5.72 -18.03
CA GLU A 102 1.87 5.03 -17.29
C GLU A 102 1.59 3.68 -17.95
N ILE A 103 1.35 2.65 -17.13
CA ILE A 103 0.99 1.31 -17.60
C ILE A 103 -0.49 1.32 -17.98
N VAL A 104 -0.79 0.99 -19.24
CA VAL A 104 -2.14 0.86 -19.76
C VAL A 104 -2.45 -0.62 -19.90
N CYS A 105 -3.55 -1.05 -19.29
CA CYS A 105 -4.04 -2.42 -19.31
C CYS A 105 -5.33 -2.51 -20.12
N PHE A 106 -5.44 -3.47 -21.04
CA PHE A 106 -6.60 -3.72 -21.89
C PHE A 106 -6.76 -5.22 -22.21
N ASP A 107 -7.97 -5.65 -22.59
CA ASP A 107 -8.27 -7.05 -22.89
C ASP A 107 -7.46 -7.58 -24.10
N ALA A 108 -6.92 -8.79 -24.00
CA ALA A 108 -6.15 -9.42 -25.08
C ALA A 108 -6.98 -9.69 -26.33
N ASP A 109 -8.31 -9.79 -26.21
CA ASP A 109 -9.22 -9.89 -27.35
C ASP A 109 -9.04 -8.72 -28.34
N VAL A 110 -8.60 -7.54 -27.87
CA VAL A 110 -8.31 -6.37 -28.72
C VAL A 110 -7.14 -6.62 -29.67
N VAL A 111 -6.22 -7.53 -29.32
CA VAL A 111 -5.03 -7.89 -30.12
C VAL A 111 -5.36 -8.81 -31.29
N ASP A 112 -6.43 -9.62 -31.17
CA ASP A 112 -6.86 -10.57 -32.20
C ASP A 112 -8.22 -10.18 -32.82
N ASP A 113 -8.73 -8.98 -32.55
CA ASP A 113 -9.97 -8.44 -33.12
C ASP A 113 -9.88 -8.34 -34.67
N ASP A 114 -10.95 -8.75 -35.35
CA ASP A 114 -11.10 -8.63 -36.80
C ASP A 114 -11.24 -7.15 -37.24
N GLU A 115 -11.61 -6.25 -36.33
CA GLU A 115 -11.69 -4.80 -36.56
C GLU A 115 -10.43 -4.08 -36.04
N VAL A 116 -10.01 -3.01 -36.76
CA VAL A 116 -8.87 -2.18 -36.33
C VAL A 116 -9.25 -1.37 -35.09
N VAL A 117 -8.70 -1.74 -33.94
CA VAL A 117 -8.90 -1.06 -32.65
C VAL A 117 -7.62 -0.33 -32.24
N GLU A 118 -7.76 0.94 -31.88
CA GLU A 118 -6.70 1.77 -31.31
C GLU A 118 -6.90 1.92 -29.79
N VAL A 119 -5.92 1.48 -29.01
CA VAL A 119 -5.91 1.68 -27.55
C VAL A 119 -5.23 3.01 -27.23
N THR A 120 -5.91 3.88 -26.49
CA THR A 120 -5.38 5.18 -26.05
C THR A 120 -5.10 5.21 -24.55
N CYS A 121 -4.01 5.86 -24.15
CA CYS A 121 -3.69 6.09 -22.76
C CYS A 121 -4.72 7.02 -22.09
N PRO A 122 -5.29 6.67 -20.92
CA PRO A 122 -6.27 7.51 -20.21
C PRO A 122 -5.66 8.78 -19.59
N ASN A 123 -4.33 8.83 -19.43
CA ASN A 123 -3.64 9.96 -18.80
C ASN A 123 -3.27 11.07 -19.80
N CYS A 124 -2.84 10.70 -21.02
CA CYS A 124 -2.32 11.67 -22.00
C CYS A 124 -2.98 11.59 -23.39
N ASN A 125 -3.94 10.67 -23.57
CA ASN A 125 -4.64 10.42 -24.84
C ASN A 125 -3.72 10.02 -26.02
N ALA A 126 -2.46 9.68 -25.78
CA ALA A 126 -1.59 9.11 -26.79
C ALA A 126 -2.04 7.68 -27.13
N VAL A 127 -1.96 7.29 -28.41
CA VAL A 127 -2.20 5.91 -28.86
C VAL A 127 -1.04 5.04 -28.36
N VAL A 128 -1.37 3.96 -27.67
CA VAL A 128 -0.40 3.02 -27.08
C VAL A 128 -0.32 1.69 -27.82
N PHE A 129 -1.40 1.28 -28.50
CA PHE A 129 -1.46 0.03 -29.26
C PHE A 129 -2.47 0.13 -30.41
N VAL A 130 -2.20 -0.54 -31.53
CA VAL A 130 -3.09 -0.67 -32.69
C VAL A 130 -3.03 -2.11 -33.19
N ASN A 131 -4.18 -2.75 -33.35
CA ASN A 131 -4.28 -4.07 -33.96
C ASN A 131 -4.50 -3.92 -35.48
N GLU A 132 -3.58 -4.40 -36.33
CA GLU A 132 -3.63 -4.22 -37.80
C GLU A 132 -3.64 -5.56 -38.57
N GLU A 133 -4.64 -5.78 -39.44
CA GLU A 133 -4.50 -6.66 -40.62
C GLU A 133 -3.85 -5.90 -41.80
N ASP A 134 -2.57 -6.18 -42.04
CA ASP A 134 -1.74 -5.94 -43.24
C ASP A 134 -1.47 -4.48 -43.74
N ARG A 135 -0.20 -4.06 -43.55
CA ARG A 135 0.70 -3.29 -44.45
C ARG A 135 0.27 -1.89 -44.95
N GLU A 136 0.99 -0.86 -44.48
CA GLU A 136 1.74 0.12 -45.29
C GLU A 136 2.51 1.10 -44.38
N GLY A 137 3.84 1.01 -44.33
CA GLY A 137 4.66 2.01 -43.62
C GLY A 137 4.71 3.36 -44.33
N PRO A 138 5.08 4.45 -43.62
CA PRO A 138 5.89 5.49 -44.22
C PRO A 138 7.16 5.84 -43.42
N ALA A 139 8.11 6.38 -44.16
CA ALA A 139 9.45 6.82 -43.76
C ALA A 139 9.46 8.16 -43.03
N ASP A 140 10.46 8.36 -42.15
CA ASP A 140 11.43 9.48 -42.14
C ASP A 140 12.36 9.33 -40.92
N GLN A 141 13.62 8.91 -41.10
CA GLN A 141 14.82 9.74 -41.29
C GLN A 141 15.04 10.80 -40.21
N GLU A 142 15.97 10.52 -39.28
CA GLU A 142 17.14 11.37 -38.97
C GLU A 142 18.06 10.63 -37.97
N LYS A 143 19.07 9.90 -38.47
CA LYS A 143 20.25 9.54 -37.68
C LYS A 143 21.37 10.49 -38.05
N GLY A 144 21.57 11.48 -37.18
CA GLY A 144 22.73 12.35 -37.21
C GLY A 144 24.03 11.57 -37.01
N GLU A 145 25.02 11.91 -37.83
CA GLU A 145 26.40 11.48 -37.72
C GLU A 145 27.01 11.96 -36.39
N GLN A 146 27.62 11.04 -35.63
CA GLN A 146 28.61 11.33 -34.59
C GLN A 146 29.80 10.39 -34.86
N SER A 147 30.87 10.91 -35.48
CA SER A 147 32.08 11.41 -34.82
C SER A 147 32.98 10.28 -34.28
N ASP A 148 33.67 9.59 -35.20
CA ASP A 148 34.91 8.89 -34.87
C ASP A 148 36.08 9.85 -35.11
N THR A 149 36.51 10.53 -34.05
CA THR A 149 37.88 11.02 -33.94
C THR A 149 38.69 9.98 -33.17
N GLU A 150 39.43 9.16 -33.90
CA GLU A 150 40.62 8.48 -33.40
C GLU A 150 41.86 9.03 -34.14
N ASP A 151 42.93 9.18 -33.36
CA ASP A 151 44.33 9.28 -33.75
C ASP A 151 44.89 10.60 -34.35
N ILE A 152 45.40 11.47 -33.46
CA ILE A 152 46.82 11.89 -33.29
C ILE A 152 46.92 13.24 -32.55
#